data_AF-A0A1J5IL04-F1
#
_entry.id   AF-A0A1J5IL04-F1
#
_cell.length_a   1.000
_cell.length_b   1.000
_cell.length_c   1.000
_cell.angle_alpha   90.00
_cell.angle_beta   90.00
_cell.angle_gamma   90.00
#
_symmetry.space_group_name_H-M   'P 1'
#
loop_
_entity.id
_entity.type
_entity.pdbx_description
1 polymer ?
#
loop_
_entity_poly.entity_id
_entity_poly.type
_entity_poly.pdbx_seq_one_letter_code
_entity_poly.pdbx_strand_id
1 'polypeptide(L)'
;MLTPGHIAASYLISQIPKKKLPSREIWFIVICGSFLDLDFLLLMLSGYPGGLHHHFIIHTPLFALLLFILIIVFTRHRLSTAALALGLVALLGHLVLDDLNYWMGLAGLAAGVSATAQIRWEYPLDSGRVQALALTAGETAQRFTSMGILTIYLRSKLFLLEIATISAGLFVFLRQLIKPGPWSHLPGQKH
;
A
#
# COMPACT_ATOMS: atom_id res chain seq x y z
N MET A 1 -2.70 -6.40 0.40
CA MET A 1 -1.94 -6.67 -0.86
C MET A 1 -0.49 -6.89 -0.48
N LEU A 2 0.42 -7.38 -1.32
CA LEU A 2 1.85 -7.39 -0.94
C LEU A 2 2.49 -6.03 -1.25
N THR A 3 3.66 -5.80 -0.65
CA THR A 3 4.43 -4.55 -0.79
C THR A 3 4.67 -4.12 -2.24
N PRO A 4 5.01 -5.01 -3.20
CA PRO A 4 5.14 -4.61 -4.61
C PRO A 4 3.85 -4.01 -5.19
N GLY A 5 2.70 -4.58 -4.83
CA GLY A 5 1.40 -4.02 -5.17
C GLY A 5 1.19 -2.64 -4.56
N HIS A 6 1.55 -2.42 -3.29
CA HIS A 6 1.40 -1.13 -2.62
C HIS A 6 2.29 -0.05 -3.25
N ILE A 7 3.52 -0.41 -3.60
CA ILE A 7 4.45 0.44 -4.36
C ILE A 7 3.83 0.84 -5.70
N ALA A 8 3.28 -0.13 -6.44
CA ALA A 8 2.65 0.12 -7.73
C ALA A 8 1.41 1.01 -7.62
N ALA A 9 0.53 0.76 -6.65
CA ALA A 9 -0.65 1.57 -6.38
C ALA A 9 -0.27 3.01 -6.02
N SER A 10 0.72 3.18 -5.15
CA SER A 10 1.22 4.50 -4.74
C SER A 10 1.87 5.25 -5.88
N TYR A 11 2.61 4.54 -6.75
CA TYR A 11 3.14 5.11 -7.97
C TYR A 11 2.00 5.58 -8.89
N LEU A 12 0.97 4.77 -9.13
CA LEU A 12 -0.19 5.17 -9.93
C LEU A 12 -0.91 6.41 -9.35
N ILE A 13 -1.08 6.46 -8.02
CA ILE A 13 -1.65 7.63 -7.32
C ILE A 13 -0.83 8.90 -7.61
N SER A 14 0.51 8.80 -7.61
CA SER A 14 1.38 9.94 -7.93
C SER A 14 1.23 10.45 -9.37
N GLN A 15 0.60 9.67 -10.26
CA GLN A 15 0.35 10.05 -11.66
C GLN A 15 -1.04 10.66 -11.89
N ILE A 16 -1.89 10.76 -10.87
CA ILE A 16 -3.24 11.36 -10.97
C ILE A 16 -3.21 12.85 -11.39
N PRO A 17 -2.32 13.71 -10.86
CA PRO A 17 -2.32 15.12 -11.24
C PRO A 17 -2.07 15.36 -12.73
N LYS A 18 -2.83 16.29 -13.31
CA LYS A 18 -2.59 16.75 -14.69
C LYS A 18 -1.18 17.33 -14.89
N LYS A 19 -0.68 18.06 -13.88
CA LYS A 19 0.68 18.61 -13.89
C LYS A 19 1.63 17.58 -13.30
N LYS A 20 2.69 17.24 -14.04
CA LYS A 20 3.72 16.30 -13.61
C LYS A 20 4.37 16.76 -12.30
N LEU A 21 4.39 15.89 -11.30
CA LEU A 21 5.08 16.11 -10.03
C LEU A 21 6.60 15.95 -10.20
N PRO A 22 7.43 16.68 -9.43
CA PRO A 22 8.87 16.44 -9.38
C PRO A 22 9.17 15.06 -8.77
N SER A 23 10.27 14.42 -9.17
CA SER A 23 10.62 13.06 -8.73
C SER A 23 10.67 12.90 -7.22
N ARG A 24 11.08 13.94 -6.47
CA ARG A 24 11.07 13.93 -4.99
C ARG A 24 9.67 13.76 -4.39
N GLU A 25 8.65 14.35 -5.03
CA GLU A 25 7.26 14.27 -4.60
C GLU A 25 6.66 12.91 -4.98
N ILE A 26 7.06 12.34 -6.13
CA ILE A 26 6.70 10.97 -6.51
C ILE A 26 7.26 9.97 -5.48
N TRP A 27 8.54 10.07 -5.15
CA TRP A 27 9.17 9.20 -4.14
C TRP A 27 8.51 9.35 -2.77
N PHE A 28 8.18 10.59 -2.37
CA PHE A 28 7.44 10.84 -1.15
C PHE A 28 6.11 10.08 -1.11
N ILE A 29 5.31 10.14 -2.18
CA ILE A 29 4.01 9.44 -2.25
C ILE A 29 4.21 7.92 -2.20
N VAL A 30 5.20 7.38 -2.93
CA VAL A 30 5.53 5.94 -2.92
C VAL A 30 5.95 5.48 -1.52
N ILE A 31 6.78 6.25 -0.83
CA ILE A 31 7.20 5.96 0.55
C ILE A 31 5.98 5.99 1.48
N CYS A 32 5.09 6.98 1.36
CA CYS A 32 3.88 7.05 2.19
C CYS A 32 3.04 5.79 2.06
N GLY A 33 2.75 5.32 0.85
CA GLY A 33 1.95 4.12 0.66
C GLY A 33 2.69 2.79 0.88
N SER A 34 3.98 2.81 1.24
CA SER A 34 4.76 1.61 1.58
C SER A 34 5.24 1.60 3.03
N PHE A 35 5.02 2.69 3.79
CA PHE A 35 5.60 2.85 5.12
C PHE A 35 5.06 1.82 6.12
N LEU A 36 3.77 1.50 5.99
CA LEU A 36 3.13 0.56 6.92
C LEU A 36 3.74 -0.84 6.78
N ASP A 37 4.11 -1.28 5.57
CA ASP A 37 4.76 -2.58 5.30
C ASP A 37 6.17 -2.76 5.89
N LEU A 38 6.78 -1.77 6.54
CA LEU A 38 8.16 -1.89 7.01
C LEU A 38 8.36 -2.99 8.06
N ASP A 39 7.35 -3.25 8.88
CA ASP A 39 7.37 -4.32 9.89
C ASP A 39 7.13 -5.72 9.30
N PHE A 40 6.49 -5.84 8.13
CA PHE A 40 6.29 -7.10 7.41
C PHE A 40 7.64 -7.79 7.17
N LEU A 41 8.61 -7.03 6.66
CA LEU A 41 9.95 -7.53 6.39
C LEU A 41 10.67 -7.93 7.69
N LEU A 42 10.54 -7.12 8.75
CA LEU A 42 11.14 -7.40 10.04
C LEU A 42 10.59 -8.69 10.67
N LEU A 43 9.28 -8.92 10.57
CA LEU A 43 8.64 -10.16 11.04
C LEU A 43 9.14 -11.37 10.26
N MET A 44 9.18 -11.28 8.93
CA MET A 44 9.71 -12.37 8.09
C MET A 44 11.16 -12.72 8.44
N LEU A 45 12.03 -11.71 8.60
CA LEU A 45 13.43 -11.93 8.97
C LEU A 45 13.59 -12.51 10.38
N SER A 46 12.61 -12.26 11.26
CA SER A 46 12.57 -12.78 12.62
C SER A 46 11.90 -14.15 12.73
N GLY A 47 11.54 -14.79 11.61
CA GLY A 47 10.91 -16.11 11.56
C GLY A 47 9.42 -16.11 11.86
N TYR A 48 8.79 -14.94 11.96
CA TYR A 48 7.34 -14.81 12.15
C TYR A 48 6.62 -14.69 10.80
N PRO A 49 5.37 -15.18 10.70
CA PRO A 49 4.55 -14.97 9.52
C PRO A 49 4.34 -13.48 9.25
N GLY A 50 4.73 -13.00 8.06
CA GLY A 50 4.66 -11.58 7.69
C GLY A 50 3.25 -10.99 7.82
N GLY A 51 2.21 -11.77 7.53
CA GLY A 51 0.80 -11.35 7.66
C GLY A 51 0.37 -10.96 9.07
N LEU A 52 1.18 -11.24 10.10
CA LEU A 52 0.91 -10.77 11.47
C LEU A 52 0.97 -9.24 11.61
N HIS A 53 1.66 -8.54 10.71
CA HIS A 53 1.79 -7.08 10.81
C HIS A 53 0.46 -6.33 10.83
N HIS A 54 -0.57 -6.83 10.14
CA HIS A 54 -1.91 -6.25 10.12
C HIS A 54 -2.56 -6.18 11.53
N HIS A 55 -2.06 -6.95 12.51
CA HIS A 55 -2.57 -6.92 13.88
C HIS A 55 -1.90 -5.88 14.79
N PHE A 56 -0.82 -5.25 14.33
CA PHE A 56 -0.10 -4.26 15.12
C PHE A 56 -0.80 -2.89 15.10
N ILE A 57 -0.56 -2.07 16.14
CA ILE A 57 -1.08 -0.69 16.22
C ILE A 57 -0.73 0.10 14.95
N ILE A 58 0.45 -0.22 14.39
CA ILE A 58 1.00 0.52 13.27
C ILE A 58 0.20 0.31 11.98
N HIS A 59 -0.60 -0.77 11.89
CA HIS A 59 -1.54 -1.03 10.80
C HIS A 59 -2.98 -0.62 11.18
N THR A 60 -3.15 0.63 11.63
CA THR A 60 -4.48 1.19 11.94
C THR A 60 -4.66 2.57 11.32
N PRO A 61 -5.91 3.00 11.01
CA PRO A 61 -6.16 4.35 10.50
C PRO A 61 -5.66 5.44 11.44
N LEU A 62 -5.85 5.27 12.76
CA LEU A 62 -5.36 6.23 13.74
C LEU A 62 -3.83 6.39 13.66
N PHE A 63 -3.09 5.28 13.64
CA PHE A 63 -1.63 5.36 13.52
C PHE A 63 -1.20 5.97 12.19
N ALA A 64 -1.82 5.59 11.08
CA ALA A 64 -1.57 6.18 9.76
C ALA A 64 -1.76 7.71 9.78
N LEU A 65 -2.84 8.21 10.41
CA LEU A 65 -3.08 9.64 10.56
C LEU A 65 -2.03 10.33 11.45
N LEU A 66 -1.68 9.73 12.60
CA LEU A 66 -0.66 10.28 13.50
C LEU A 66 0.72 10.35 12.82
N LEU A 67 1.10 9.28 12.12
CA LEU A 67 2.31 9.22 11.30
C LEU A 67 2.27 10.31 10.22
N PHE A 68 1.14 10.48 9.54
CA PHE A 68 1.03 11.47 8.48
C PHE A 68 1.13 12.90 9.00
N ILE A 69 0.54 13.20 10.17
CA ILE A 69 0.71 14.48 10.86
C ILE A 69 2.20 14.72 11.16
N LEU A 70 2.89 13.71 11.68
CA LEU A 70 4.34 13.80 11.94
C LEU A 70 5.12 14.10 10.65
N ILE A 71 4.82 13.39 9.56
CA ILE A 71 5.43 13.60 8.25
C ILE A 71 5.18 15.04 7.75
N ILE A 72 3.95 15.56 7.85
CA ILE A 72 3.61 16.93 7.46
C ILE A 72 4.47 17.93 8.23
N VAL A 73 4.59 17.77 9.54
CA VAL A 73 5.37 18.71 10.39
C VAL A 73 6.79 18.87 9.85
N PHE A 74 7.44 17.79 9.41
CA PHE A 74 8.81 17.83 8.89
C PHE A 74 8.93 18.21 7.41
N THR A 75 7.90 17.95 6.59
CA THR A 75 8.02 18.01 5.12
C THR A 75 7.17 19.09 4.46
N ARG A 76 6.24 19.73 5.17
CA ARG A 76 5.27 20.69 4.60
C ARG A 76 5.88 21.85 3.82
N HIS A 77 7.09 22.27 4.17
CA HIS A 77 7.79 23.38 3.50
C HIS A 77 8.58 22.94 2.26
N ARG A 78 8.73 21.63 2.05
CA ARG A 78 9.55 21.04 0.96
C ARG A 78 8.72 20.43 -0.16
N LEU A 79 7.43 20.18 0.09
CA LEU A 79 6.52 19.46 -0.81
C LEU A 79 5.31 20.31 -1.13
N SER A 80 4.78 20.17 -2.35
CA SER A 80 3.52 20.80 -2.73
C SER A 80 2.32 20.27 -1.92
N THR A 81 1.28 21.10 -1.74
CA THR A 81 0.03 20.66 -1.12
C THR A 81 -0.60 19.46 -1.83
N ALA A 82 -0.46 19.40 -3.16
CA ALA A 82 -0.92 18.27 -3.95
C ALA A 82 -0.16 16.99 -3.60
N ALA A 83 1.17 17.05 -3.46
CA ALA A 83 1.96 15.89 -3.05
C ALA A 83 1.62 15.41 -1.64
N LEU A 84 1.39 16.33 -0.70
CA LEU A 84 0.93 15.98 0.64
C LEU A 84 -0.43 15.28 0.59
N ALA A 85 -1.42 15.85 -0.11
CA ALA A 85 -2.73 15.24 -0.24
C ALA A 85 -2.66 13.82 -0.85
N LEU A 86 -1.86 13.65 -1.90
CA LEU A 86 -1.66 12.33 -2.52
C LEU A 86 -0.89 11.36 -1.63
N GLY A 87 0.04 11.85 -0.80
CA GLY A 87 0.72 11.05 0.22
C GLY A 87 -0.25 10.50 1.25
N LEU A 88 -1.20 11.32 1.71
CA LEU A 88 -2.28 10.86 2.60
C LEU A 88 -3.16 9.81 1.91
N VAL A 89 -3.55 10.05 0.65
CA VAL A 89 -4.35 9.11 -0.13
C VAL A 89 -3.59 7.79 -0.33
N ALA A 90 -2.29 7.81 -0.58
CA ALA A 90 -1.48 6.60 -0.71
C ALA A 90 -1.39 5.84 0.63
N LEU A 91 -1.16 6.55 1.75
CA LEU A 91 -1.06 5.96 3.07
C LEU A 91 -2.38 5.34 3.55
N LEU A 92 -3.52 6.02 3.37
CA LEU A 92 -4.84 5.46 3.72
C LEU A 92 -5.28 4.41 2.70
N GLY A 93 -4.95 4.60 1.43
CA GLY A 93 -5.21 3.66 0.35
C GLY A 93 -4.54 2.32 0.58
N HIS A 94 -3.34 2.30 1.18
CA HIS A 94 -2.68 1.09 1.66
C HIS A 94 -3.60 0.25 2.55
N LEU A 95 -4.12 0.81 3.64
CA LEU A 95 -5.03 0.11 4.56
C LEU A 95 -6.29 -0.40 3.87
N VAL A 96 -6.84 0.37 2.92
CA VAL A 96 -8.00 -0.06 2.13
C VAL A 96 -7.67 -1.25 1.23
N LEU A 97 -6.48 -1.26 0.62
CA LEU A 97 -6.03 -2.33 -0.27
C LEU A 97 -5.66 -3.62 0.49
N ASP A 98 -5.20 -3.50 1.73
CA ASP A 98 -5.05 -4.65 2.63
C ASP A 98 -6.39 -5.26 3.00
N ASP A 99 -7.38 -4.44 3.27
CA ASP A 99 -8.71 -4.91 3.66
C ASP A 99 -9.71 -4.97 2.50
N LEU A 100 -9.24 -5.04 1.26
CA LEU A 100 -10.13 -4.94 0.10
C LEU A 100 -11.17 -6.06 0.06
N ASN A 101 -10.79 -7.27 0.48
CA ASN A 101 -11.71 -8.41 0.60
C ASN A 101 -12.85 -8.13 1.59
N TYR A 102 -12.56 -7.47 2.71
CA TYR A 102 -13.58 -7.06 3.67
C TYR A 102 -14.55 -6.06 3.05
N TRP A 103 -14.04 -5.03 2.38
CA TRP A 103 -14.87 -4.02 1.71
C TRP A 103 -15.73 -4.62 0.58
N MET A 104 -15.15 -5.52 -0.23
CA MET A 104 -15.89 -6.24 -1.27
C MET A 104 -16.96 -7.16 -0.68
N GLY A 105 -16.67 -7.80 0.46
CA GLY A 105 -17.61 -8.62 1.21
C GLY A 105 -18.80 -7.80 1.72
N LEU A 106 -18.54 -6.65 2.35
CA LEU A 106 -19.59 -5.73 2.80
C LEU A 106 -20.44 -5.20 1.64
N ALA A 107 -19.82 -4.93 0.48
CA ALA A 107 -20.53 -4.49 -0.71
C ALA A 107 -21.31 -5.60 -1.44
N GLY A 108 -21.24 -6.85 -0.96
CA GLY A 108 -21.88 -8.01 -1.60
C GLY A 108 -21.25 -8.44 -2.93
N LEU A 109 -20.08 -7.89 -3.27
CA LEU A 109 -19.38 -8.15 -4.55
C LEU A 109 -18.58 -9.47 -4.52
N ALA A 110 -18.39 -10.05 -3.34
CA ALA A 110 -17.59 -11.26 -3.16
C ALA A 110 -18.30 -12.28 -2.26
N ALA A 111 -19.31 -12.96 -2.81
CA ALA A 111 -19.96 -14.08 -2.14
C ALA A 111 -18.93 -15.15 -1.72
N GLY A 112 -18.92 -15.49 -0.43
CA GLY A 112 -18.01 -16.50 0.15
C GLY A 112 -16.64 -15.98 0.58
N VAL A 113 -16.34 -14.68 0.46
CA VAL A 113 -15.15 -14.08 1.08
C VAL A 113 -15.49 -13.67 2.51
N SER A 114 -14.61 -14.03 3.45
CA SER A 114 -14.79 -13.70 4.87
C SER A 114 -14.92 -12.17 5.04
N ALA A 115 -16.04 -11.70 5.58
CA ALA A 115 -16.27 -10.30 5.95
C ALA A 115 -15.57 -9.94 7.28
N THR A 116 -14.48 -10.62 7.61
CA THR A 116 -13.65 -10.33 8.77
C THR A 116 -12.58 -9.32 8.36
N ALA A 117 -12.63 -8.13 8.95
CA ALA A 117 -11.63 -7.10 8.74
C ALA A 117 -10.24 -7.56 9.21
N GLN A 118 -9.25 -7.41 8.34
CA GLN A 118 -7.84 -7.54 8.69
C GLN A 118 -7.33 -6.28 9.40
N ILE A 119 -7.84 -5.13 9.00
CA ILE A 119 -7.50 -3.83 9.57
C ILE A 119 -8.51 -3.46 10.64
N ARG A 120 -8.03 -3.00 11.80
CA ARG A 120 -8.89 -2.54 12.89
C ARG A 120 -9.27 -1.08 12.66
N TRP A 121 -10.30 -0.87 11.84
CA TRP A 121 -10.78 0.47 11.47
C TRP A 121 -11.23 1.32 12.66
N GLU A 122 -11.74 0.68 13.71
CA GLU A 122 -12.32 1.34 14.89
C GLU A 122 -11.31 1.55 16.03
N TYR A 123 -10.04 1.18 15.88
CA TYR A 123 -9.03 1.41 16.92
C TYR A 123 -8.92 2.91 17.27
N PRO A 124 -8.88 3.30 18.57
CA PRO A 124 -8.72 2.48 19.78
C PRO A 124 -10.02 2.10 20.48
N LEU A 125 -11.18 2.28 19.83
CA LEU A 125 -12.50 2.04 20.43
C LEU A 125 -12.84 0.54 20.53
N ASP A 126 -12.24 -0.30 19.69
CA ASP A 126 -12.35 -1.77 19.78
C ASP A 126 -11.32 -2.34 20.78
N SER A 127 -11.81 -2.70 21.98
CA SER A 127 -11.02 -3.28 23.06
C SER A 127 -10.55 -4.72 22.81
N GLY A 128 -11.02 -5.39 21.73
CA GLY A 128 -10.68 -6.77 21.40
C GLY A 128 -9.22 -7.01 20.98
N ARG A 129 -8.40 -5.95 20.89
CA ARG A 129 -7.05 -6.01 20.31
C ARG A 129 -6.08 -6.93 21.04
N VAL A 130 -6.03 -6.89 22.37
CA VAL A 130 -5.09 -7.73 23.16
C VAL A 130 -5.48 -9.21 23.03
N GLN A 131 -6.78 -9.49 23.04
CA GLN A 131 -7.30 -10.85 22.91
C GLN A 131 -7.10 -11.38 21.48
N ALA A 132 -7.31 -10.54 20.45
CA ALA A 132 -7.01 -10.89 19.06
C ALA A 132 -5.51 -11.14 18.84
N LEU A 133 -4.61 -10.29 19.36
CA LEU A 133 -3.16 -10.53 19.28
C LEU A 133 -2.73 -11.81 20.00
N ALA A 134 -3.30 -12.11 21.18
CA ALA A 134 -2.98 -13.32 21.91
C ALA A 134 -3.51 -14.59 21.21
N LEU A 135 -4.73 -14.55 20.67
CA LEU A 135 -5.32 -15.64 19.90
C LEU A 135 -4.57 -15.85 18.58
N THR A 136 -4.29 -14.78 17.83
CA THR A 136 -3.57 -14.85 16.57
C THR A 136 -2.12 -15.25 16.77
N ALA A 137 -1.41 -14.75 17.79
CA ALA A 137 -0.03 -15.19 18.07
C ALA A 137 0.03 -16.68 18.46
N GLY A 138 -0.94 -17.17 19.23
CA GLY A 138 -1.04 -18.58 19.63
C GLY A 138 -1.44 -19.52 18.48
N GLU A 139 -2.44 -19.13 17.68
CA GLU A 139 -2.95 -19.95 16.57
C GLU A 139 -2.08 -19.88 15.31
N THR A 140 -1.50 -18.72 15.00
CA THR A 140 -0.72 -18.51 13.75
C THR A 140 0.67 -19.13 13.85
N ALA A 141 1.27 -19.17 15.04
CA ALA A 141 2.52 -19.90 15.28
C ALA A 141 2.37 -21.43 15.12
N GLN A 142 1.16 -21.97 15.25
CA GLN A 142 0.90 -23.41 15.12
C GLN A 142 0.21 -23.84 13.81
N ARG A 143 -0.56 -22.96 13.15
CA ARG A 143 -1.40 -23.33 11.99
C ARG A 143 -0.96 -22.73 10.64
N PHE A 144 -0.24 -21.62 10.60
CA PHE A 144 0.04 -20.90 9.36
C PHE A 144 1.54 -20.73 9.12
N THR A 145 2.14 -21.72 8.45
CA THR A 145 3.48 -21.56 7.89
C THR A 145 3.48 -20.47 6.81
N SER A 146 4.62 -19.83 6.57
CA SER A 146 4.76 -18.86 5.47
C SER A 146 4.30 -19.44 4.12
N MET A 147 4.51 -20.75 3.91
CA MET A 147 4.03 -21.47 2.73
C MET A 147 2.50 -21.62 2.68
N GLY A 148 1.84 -21.82 3.81
CA GLY A 148 0.38 -21.85 3.90
C GLY A 148 -0.22 -20.49 3.53
N ILE A 149 0.33 -19.40 4.06
CA ILE A 149 -0.10 -18.02 3.75
C ILE A 149 0.13 -17.71 2.28
N LEU A 150 1.31 -18.05 1.74
CA LEU A 150 1.61 -17.87 0.32
C LEU A 150 0.61 -18.62 -0.57
N THR A 151 0.26 -19.86 -0.20
CA THR A 151 -0.70 -20.67 -0.98
C THR A 151 -2.10 -20.04 -0.97
N ILE A 152 -2.56 -19.56 0.20
CA ILE A 152 -3.84 -18.84 0.32
C ILE A 152 -3.81 -17.57 -0.55
N TYR A 153 -2.72 -16.82 -0.47
CA TYR A 153 -2.55 -15.58 -1.23
C TYR A 153 -2.54 -15.83 -2.75
N LEU A 154 -1.79 -16.82 -3.25
CA LEU A 154 -1.75 -17.16 -4.68
C LEU A 154 -3.09 -17.63 -5.25
N ARG A 155 -3.97 -18.18 -4.40
CA ARG A 155 -5.33 -18.59 -4.77
C ARG A 155 -6.36 -17.46 -4.60
N SER A 156 -5.97 -16.33 -4.01
CA SER A 156 -6.85 -15.19 -3.80
C SER A 156 -7.09 -14.42 -5.08
N LYS A 157 -8.32 -13.92 -5.29
CA LYS A 157 -8.63 -12.96 -6.35
C LYS A 157 -7.83 -11.66 -6.22
N LEU A 158 -7.36 -11.34 -5.01
CA LEU A 158 -6.50 -10.18 -4.77
C LEU A 158 -5.14 -10.29 -5.48
N PHE A 159 -4.65 -11.50 -5.73
CA PHE A 159 -3.41 -11.69 -6.49
C PHE A 159 -3.53 -11.18 -7.94
N LEU A 160 -4.69 -11.41 -8.58
CA LEU A 160 -4.95 -10.89 -9.92
C LEU A 160 -5.02 -9.36 -9.94
N LEU A 161 -5.64 -8.77 -8.93
CA LEU A 161 -5.67 -7.31 -8.78
C LEU A 161 -4.27 -6.74 -8.58
N GLU A 162 -3.42 -7.41 -7.79
CA GLU A 162 -2.04 -7.00 -7.60
C GLU A 162 -1.25 -7.05 -8.91
N ILE A 163 -1.34 -8.15 -9.67
CA ILE A 163 -0.71 -8.26 -10.99
C ILE A 163 -1.20 -7.14 -11.92
N ALA A 164 -2.50 -6.87 -11.95
CA ALA A 164 -3.07 -5.82 -12.78
C ALA A 164 -2.54 -4.43 -12.38
N THR A 165 -2.44 -4.17 -11.08
CA THR A 165 -1.93 -2.91 -10.52
C THR A 165 -0.45 -2.71 -10.84
N ILE A 166 0.37 -3.75 -10.64
CA ILE A 166 1.79 -3.74 -11.00
C ILE A 166 1.97 -3.53 -12.51
N SER A 167 1.20 -4.25 -13.33
CA SER A 167 1.27 -4.15 -14.79
C SER A 167 0.88 -2.75 -15.28
N ALA A 168 -0.18 -2.17 -14.71
CA ALA A 168 -0.60 -0.80 -15.01
C ALA A 168 0.48 0.22 -14.59
N GLY A 169 1.04 0.07 -13.39
CA GLY A 169 2.15 0.90 -12.90
C GLY A 169 3.36 0.85 -13.82
N LEU A 170 3.78 -0.36 -14.21
CA LEU A 170 4.90 -0.57 -15.12
C LEU A 170 4.63 0.03 -16.51
N PHE A 171 3.42 -0.16 -17.06
CA PHE A 171 3.04 0.44 -18.33
C PHE A 171 3.13 1.97 -18.29
N VAL A 172 2.61 2.60 -17.24
CA VAL A 172 2.68 4.06 -17.06
C VAL A 172 4.13 4.51 -16.94
N PHE A 173 4.95 3.79 -16.17
CA PHE A 173 6.37 4.08 -16.00
C PHE A 173 7.14 4.01 -17.33
N LEU A 174 6.99 2.92 -18.07
CA LEU A 174 7.65 2.74 -19.37
C LEU A 174 7.19 3.79 -20.39
N ARG A 175 5.89 4.12 -20.43
CA ARG A 175 5.37 5.19 -21.28
C ARG A 175 6.03 6.54 -20.99
N GLN A 176 6.39 6.82 -19.74
CA GLN A 176 7.08 8.06 -19.36
C GLN A 176 8.55 8.07 -19.79
N LEU A 177 9.21 6.90 -19.81
CA LEU A 177 10.57 6.77 -20.32
C LEU A 177 10.63 6.91 -21.83
N ILE A 178 9.61 6.43 -22.56
CA ILE A 178 9.56 6.44 -24.03
C ILE A 178 9.21 7.83 -24.58
N LYS A 179 8.55 8.70 -23.81
CA LYS A 179 8.25 10.07 -24.28
C LYS A 179 9.57 10.77 -24.63
N PRO A 180 9.82 11.10 -25.91
CA PRO A 180 11.06 11.75 -26.30
C PRO A 180 11.16 13.08 -25.55
N GLY A 181 12.32 13.33 -24.97
CA GLY A 181 12.59 14.61 -24.34
C GLY A 181 12.42 15.77 -25.33
N PRO A 182 12.34 17.01 -24.84
CA PRO A 182 12.21 18.22 -25.67
C PRO A 182 13.36 18.44 -26.69
N TRP A 183 14.37 17.57 -26.68
CA TRP A 183 15.50 17.57 -27.61
C TRP A 183 15.26 16.80 -28.93
N SER A 184 14.05 16.24 -29.14
CA SER A 184 13.68 15.66 -30.45
C SER A 184 13.38 16.70 -31.53
N HIS A 185 13.39 17.99 -31.17
CA HIS A 185 13.47 19.11 -32.11
C HIS A 185 14.91 19.63 -32.19
N LEU A 186 15.87 18.82 -32.65
CA LEU A 186 17.10 19.38 -33.17
C LEU A 186 16.79 19.96 -34.57
N PRO A 187 16.89 21.28 -34.77
CA PRO A 187 16.74 21.87 -36.09
C PRO A 187 18.02 21.54 -36.88
N GLY A 188 17.98 20.48 -37.68
CA GLY A 188 19.22 19.96 -38.27
C GLY A 188 19.02 18.99 -39.42
N GLN A 189 18.08 19.25 -40.33
CA GLN A 189 18.16 18.72 -41.69
C GLN A 189 17.85 19.82 -42.70
N LYS A 190 18.92 20.53 -43.09
CA LYS A 190 19.06 21.13 -44.42
C LYS A 190 20.48 20.82 -44.88
N HIS A 191 20.64 19.72 -45.59
CA HIS A 191 21.70 19.53 -46.59
C HIS A 191 21.15 18.61 -47.67
#